data_AF-A0A530BSL0-F1
#
_entry.id   AF-A0A530BSL0-F1
#
_cell.length_a   1.000
_cell.length_b   1.000
_cell.length_c   1.000
_cell.angle_alpha   90.00
_cell.angle_beta   90.00
_cell.angle_gamma   90.00
#
_symmetry.space_group_name_H-M   'P 1'
#
loop_
_entity.id
_entity.type
_entity.pdbx_description
1 polymer ?
#
loop_
_entity_poly.entity_id
_entity_poly.type
_entity_poly.pdbx_seq_one_letter_code
_entity_poly.pdbx_strand_id
1 'polypeptide(L)'
;VLSWAPEIAQRDFGPVGALMGYDFHLDDDGPKLIEVNTNAGGAFLNALLARAQKACCSEVDRALIGPRDDRFEASVVTMFTDEWRRQRESGSPRRIAIVDDRTEEQYLYPEFVLARQLLLKDGVEAVIGDASELRYDGGRLRLDGDEIDLVYNRLVDFALDGPEHTALRAAYRDGAVVVTPNPHNHALFSSKRNLTLLSDPAALEAFGLPLEMRSRLAGIPRTTLVTPDNSNAAWQSRKDMFFKPLSGHGSKAVYRGDKVTKGVWAEIARGGYVAQAFATPGQRMIEIDGAPAPRKMDVRLYTYDGQVLLAAARLYQGQTTNFRTPGGGFAPVLIV
;
A
#
# COMPACT_ATOMS: atom_id res chain seq x y z
N VAL A 1 5.98 6.97 16.38
CA VAL A 1 6.03 5.83 15.44
C VAL A 1 7.45 5.34 15.21
N LEU A 2 8.43 6.21 14.94
CA LEU A 2 9.83 5.78 14.72
C LEU A 2 10.46 5.04 15.91
N SER A 3 10.00 5.28 17.15
CA SER A 3 10.48 4.57 18.34
C SER A 3 10.28 3.04 18.32
N TRP A 4 9.44 2.51 17.43
CA TRP A 4 9.26 1.07 17.21
C TRP A 4 9.55 0.64 15.76
N ALA A 5 10.15 1.52 14.97
CA ALA A 5 10.57 1.22 13.61
C ALA A 5 11.93 0.49 13.62
N PRO A 6 12.21 -0.36 12.61
CA PRO A 6 13.54 -0.96 12.45
C PRO A 6 14.60 0.13 12.25
N GLU A 7 15.85 -0.17 12.59
CA GLU A 7 16.97 0.79 12.54
C GLU A 7 17.13 1.43 11.15
N ILE A 8 16.97 0.64 10.08
CA ILE A 8 17.06 1.11 8.69
C ILE A 8 16.05 2.22 8.38
N ALA A 9 14.91 2.26 9.07
CA ALA A 9 13.87 3.25 8.85
C ALA A 9 14.08 4.53 9.68
N GLN A 10 15.12 4.63 10.51
CA GLN A 10 15.33 5.82 11.35
C GLN A 10 15.80 7.03 10.54
N ARG A 11 16.64 6.80 9.53
CA ARG A 11 17.14 7.85 8.65
C ARG A 11 16.10 8.21 7.60
N ASP A 12 15.74 9.48 7.55
CA ASP A 12 14.98 10.07 6.46
C ASP A 12 15.94 10.56 5.37
N PHE A 13 15.68 10.16 4.12
CA PHE A 13 16.43 10.60 2.95
C PHE A 13 15.66 11.61 2.08
N GLY A 14 14.41 11.90 2.42
CA GLY A 14 13.57 12.89 1.72
C GLY A 14 12.37 12.34 0.92
N PRO A 15 12.48 11.23 0.14
CA PRO A 15 11.37 10.72 -0.66
C PRO A 15 10.15 10.42 0.22
N VAL A 16 8.94 10.77 -0.22
CA VAL A 16 7.71 10.65 0.60
C VAL A 16 6.90 9.39 0.31
N GLY A 17 7.32 8.62 -0.68
CA GLY A 17 6.70 7.34 -1.05
C GLY A 17 5.83 7.48 -2.28
N ALA A 18 6.30 6.88 -3.38
CA ALA A 18 5.54 6.74 -4.61
C ALA A 18 4.38 5.75 -4.42
N LEU A 19 3.21 6.11 -4.96
CA LEU A 19 2.01 5.27 -5.00
C LEU A 19 1.62 4.70 -3.62
N MET A 20 1.29 5.60 -2.69
CA MET A 20 0.71 5.23 -1.39
C MET A 20 -0.76 4.84 -1.56
N GLY A 21 -1.25 3.86 -0.81
CA GLY A 21 -2.61 3.36 -0.89
C GLY A 21 -3.36 3.43 0.44
N TYR A 22 -4.54 4.04 0.44
CA TYR A 22 -5.41 4.12 1.61
C TYR A 22 -6.68 3.31 1.34
N ASP A 23 -6.90 2.27 2.15
CA ASP A 23 -7.96 1.29 1.93
C ASP A 23 -9.13 1.52 2.87
N PHE A 24 -10.33 1.61 2.31
CA PHE A 24 -11.55 1.91 3.04
C PHE A 24 -12.60 0.83 2.84
N HIS A 25 -13.23 0.39 3.93
CA HIS A 25 -14.57 -0.16 3.85
C HIS A 25 -15.58 0.99 3.89
N LEU A 26 -16.67 0.87 3.14
CA LEU A 26 -17.75 1.84 3.16
C LEU A 26 -18.95 1.20 3.87
N ASP A 27 -19.42 1.84 4.93
CA ASP A 27 -20.67 1.50 5.64
C ASP A 27 -21.58 2.74 5.76
N ASP A 28 -22.75 2.55 6.37
CA ASP A 28 -23.76 3.61 6.52
C ASP A 28 -23.28 4.77 7.41
N ASP A 29 -22.29 4.53 8.27
CA ASP A 29 -21.66 5.53 9.14
C ASP A 29 -20.43 6.19 8.48
N GLY A 30 -20.21 5.92 7.19
CA GLY A 30 -19.16 6.54 6.37
C GLY A 30 -17.91 5.67 6.16
N PRO A 31 -16.88 6.23 5.52
CA PRO A 31 -15.67 5.48 5.15
C PRO A 31 -14.86 5.09 6.39
N LYS A 32 -14.47 3.80 6.47
CA LYS A 32 -13.61 3.25 7.51
C LYS A 32 -12.23 2.91 6.97
N LEU A 33 -11.19 3.64 7.37
CA LEU A 33 -9.81 3.35 6.94
C LEU A 33 -9.31 2.07 7.61
N ILE A 34 -9.17 1.00 6.84
CA ILE A 34 -8.77 -0.32 7.34
C ILE A 34 -7.27 -0.58 7.23
N GLU A 35 -6.59 0.00 6.25
CA GLU A 35 -5.16 -0.21 6.02
C GLU A 35 -4.54 0.95 5.22
N VAL A 36 -3.27 1.22 5.49
CA VAL A 36 -2.42 2.11 4.70
C VAL A 36 -1.28 1.27 4.13
N ASN A 37 -1.03 1.38 2.82
CA ASN A 37 -0.07 0.58 2.09
C ASN A 37 0.97 1.48 1.42
N THR A 38 2.25 1.23 1.68
CA THR A 38 3.35 1.66 0.81
C THR A 38 3.40 0.72 -0.38
N ASN A 39 3.71 1.22 -1.57
CA ASN A 39 3.81 0.40 -2.79
C ASN A 39 2.41 -0.21 -3.07
N ALA A 40 1.42 0.67 -3.23
CA ALA A 40 0.09 0.23 -3.56
C ALA A 40 0.04 -0.20 -5.03
N GLY A 41 -0.05 -1.52 -5.25
CA GLY A 41 -0.25 -2.06 -6.59
C GLY A 41 -1.66 -1.83 -7.14
N GLY A 42 -1.77 -1.85 -8.46
CA GLY A 42 -2.98 -1.74 -9.26
C GLY A 42 -3.25 -0.38 -9.90
N ALA A 43 -2.47 0.66 -9.60
CA ALA A 43 -2.77 2.02 -10.04
C ALA A 43 -2.80 2.14 -11.58
N PHE A 44 -1.79 1.59 -12.26
CA PHE A 44 -1.69 1.66 -13.72
C PHE A 44 -2.78 0.84 -14.42
N LEU A 45 -3.13 -0.32 -13.86
CA LEU A 45 -4.21 -1.16 -14.38
C LEU A 45 -5.56 -0.45 -14.25
N ASN A 46 -5.79 0.24 -13.12
CA ASN A 46 -7.01 1.02 -12.91
C ASN A 46 -7.09 2.25 -13.82
N ALA A 47 -5.98 2.93 -14.09
CA ALA A 47 -5.94 4.02 -15.05
C ALA A 47 -6.32 3.55 -16.47
N LEU A 48 -5.80 2.38 -16.90
CA LEU A 48 -6.20 1.78 -18.17
C LEU A 48 -7.69 1.35 -18.18
N LEU A 49 -8.18 0.77 -17.08
CA LEU A 49 -9.57 0.37 -16.95
C LEU A 49 -10.51 1.58 -17.04
N ALA A 50 -10.18 2.68 -16.34
CA ALA A 50 -10.94 3.92 -16.38
C ALA A 50 -11.02 4.48 -17.81
N ARG A 51 -9.90 4.50 -18.53
CA ARG A 51 -9.83 4.91 -19.93
C ARG A 51 -10.67 4.03 -20.85
N ALA A 52 -10.64 2.71 -20.65
CA ALA A 52 -11.45 1.78 -21.44
C ALA A 52 -12.95 2.01 -21.21
N GLN A 53 -13.36 2.25 -19.96
CA GLN A 53 -14.76 2.48 -19.61
C GLN A 53 -15.28 3.83 -20.13
N LYS A 54 -14.45 4.87 -20.08
CA LYS A 54 -14.74 6.16 -20.71
C LYS A 54 -14.99 6.03 -22.21
N ALA A 55 -14.23 5.18 -22.90
CA ALA A 55 -14.45 4.92 -24.32
C ALA A 55 -15.78 4.20 -24.59
N CYS A 56 -16.28 3.39 -23.63
CA CYS A 56 -17.57 2.71 -23.73
C CYS A 56 -18.77 3.58 -23.35
N CYS A 57 -18.63 4.54 -22.42
CA CYS A 57 -19.74 5.33 -21.89
C CYS A 57 -19.28 6.73 -21.46
N SER A 58 -19.88 7.77 -22.08
CA SER A 58 -19.48 9.17 -21.84
C SER A 58 -19.91 9.70 -20.46
N GLU A 59 -20.96 9.13 -19.89
CA GLU A 59 -21.48 9.45 -18.56
C GLU A 59 -20.51 9.03 -17.46
N VAL A 60 -19.72 7.97 -17.68
CA VAL A 60 -18.66 7.51 -16.79
C VAL A 60 -17.57 8.57 -16.64
N ASP A 61 -17.25 9.32 -17.70
CA ASP A 61 -16.21 10.37 -17.68
C ASP A 61 -16.52 11.48 -16.66
N ARG A 62 -17.80 11.80 -16.45
CA ARG A 62 -18.21 12.85 -15.50
C ARG A 62 -18.20 12.37 -14.05
N ALA A 63 -18.25 11.07 -13.83
CA ALA A 63 -18.44 10.46 -12.51
C ALA A 63 -17.14 9.88 -11.90
N LEU A 64 -16.07 9.71 -12.68
CA LEU A 64 -14.81 9.13 -12.18
C LEU A 64 -14.10 10.02 -11.15
N ILE A 65 -13.59 9.40 -10.08
CA ILE A 65 -12.76 10.08 -9.06
C ILE A 65 -11.30 10.09 -9.49
N GLY A 66 -10.79 11.29 -9.79
CA GLY A 66 -9.38 11.52 -10.05
C GLY A 66 -9.14 12.46 -11.23
N PRO A 67 -7.87 12.74 -11.53
CA PRO A 67 -7.48 13.44 -12.75
C PRO A 67 -7.98 12.67 -13.99
N ARG A 68 -8.45 13.40 -15.01
CA ARG A 68 -8.76 12.84 -16.34
C ARG A 68 -7.56 12.00 -16.83
N ASP A 69 -7.80 10.92 -17.59
CA ASP A 69 -6.79 9.89 -17.92
C ASP A 69 -5.41 10.41 -18.36
N ASP A 70 -5.35 11.55 -19.05
CA ASP A 70 -4.14 12.24 -19.50
C ASP A 70 -3.27 12.80 -18.36
N ARG A 71 -3.87 13.08 -17.20
CA ARG A 71 -3.18 13.60 -16.02
C ARG A 71 -2.59 12.51 -15.13
N PHE A 72 -3.07 11.27 -15.16
CA PHE A 72 -2.49 10.21 -14.32
C PHE A 72 -1.05 9.91 -14.75
N GLU A 73 -0.84 9.63 -16.05
CA GLU A 73 0.49 9.37 -16.61
C GLU A 73 1.48 10.51 -16.29
N ALA A 74 1.09 11.76 -16.53
CA ALA A 74 1.91 12.93 -16.23
C ALA A 74 2.19 13.10 -14.73
N SER A 75 1.21 12.78 -13.88
CA SER A 75 1.38 12.84 -12.41
C SER A 75 2.34 11.78 -11.92
N VAL A 76 2.34 10.58 -12.51
CA VAL A 76 3.28 9.50 -12.17
C VAL A 76 4.71 9.86 -12.55
N VAL A 77 4.92 10.43 -13.74
CA VAL A 77 6.23 10.92 -14.17
C VAL A 77 6.73 12.02 -13.23
N THR A 78 5.87 12.99 -12.92
CA THR A 78 6.18 14.08 -11.99
C THR A 78 6.52 13.54 -10.60
N MET A 79 5.74 12.57 -10.11
CA MET A 79 5.97 11.90 -8.84
C MET A 79 7.38 11.29 -8.75
N PHE A 80 7.83 10.50 -9.74
CA PHE A 80 9.18 9.93 -9.70
C PHE A 80 10.28 11.00 -9.79
N THR A 81 10.03 12.07 -10.54
CA THR A 81 10.94 13.23 -10.60
C THR A 81 11.03 13.96 -9.26
N ASP A 82 9.91 14.10 -8.56
CA ASP A 82 9.86 14.74 -7.25
C ASP A 82 10.50 13.88 -6.17
N GLU A 83 10.32 12.55 -6.20
CA GLU A 83 11.04 11.62 -5.31
C GLU A 83 12.56 11.75 -5.49
N TRP A 84 13.05 11.90 -6.73
CA TRP A 84 14.46 12.18 -6.99
C TRP A 84 14.90 13.51 -6.36
N ARG A 85 14.18 14.60 -6.63
CA ARG A 85 14.50 15.95 -6.14
C ARG A 85 14.45 16.09 -4.62
N ARG A 86 13.67 15.24 -3.94
CA ARG A 86 13.61 15.20 -2.48
C ARG A 86 14.91 14.69 -1.84
N GLN A 87 15.68 13.87 -2.56
CA GLN A 87 16.95 13.32 -2.07
C GLN A 87 18.19 13.92 -2.78
N ARG A 88 18.00 14.54 -3.95
CA ARG A 88 19.07 15.06 -4.81
C ARG A 88 18.86 16.54 -5.07
N GLU A 89 19.92 17.32 -4.98
CA GLU A 89 19.87 18.78 -5.11
C GLU A 89 19.46 19.24 -6.52
N SER A 90 19.74 18.44 -7.56
CA SER A 90 19.42 18.79 -8.95
C SER A 90 19.29 17.57 -9.86
N GLY A 91 18.86 17.82 -11.11
CA GLY A 91 18.77 16.81 -12.17
C GLY A 91 17.49 15.98 -12.14
N SER A 92 17.51 14.89 -12.89
CA SER A 92 16.47 13.86 -12.98
C SER A 92 17.13 12.48 -12.98
N PRO A 93 16.42 11.42 -12.56
CA PRO A 93 16.96 10.06 -12.66
C PRO A 93 17.13 9.71 -14.13
N ARG A 94 18.28 9.15 -14.51
CA ARG A 94 18.50 8.62 -15.87
C ARG A 94 17.94 7.22 -16.00
N ARG A 95 18.17 6.38 -14.98
CA ARG A 95 17.73 4.98 -14.94
C ARG A 95 16.94 4.64 -13.69
N ILE A 96 15.71 4.17 -13.89
CA ILE A 96 14.81 3.70 -12.83
C ILE A 96 14.68 2.18 -12.91
N ALA A 97 14.95 1.48 -11.80
CA ALA A 97 14.67 0.06 -11.67
C ALA A 97 13.35 -0.16 -10.92
N ILE A 98 12.45 -0.96 -11.50
CA ILE A 98 11.24 -1.47 -10.84
C ILE A 98 11.60 -2.84 -10.28
N VAL A 99 11.69 -2.95 -8.96
CA VAL A 99 12.32 -4.11 -8.30
C VAL A 99 11.32 -4.84 -7.42
N ASP A 100 11.18 -6.14 -7.63
CA ASP A 100 10.45 -7.08 -6.75
C ASP A 100 11.23 -8.41 -6.61
N ASP A 101 10.71 -9.32 -5.79
CA ASP A 101 11.19 -10.70 -5.71
C ASP A 101 10.56 -11.54 -6.82
N ARG A 102 11.35 -12.39 -7.49
CA ARG A 102 10.90 -13.28 -8.58
C ARG A 102 9.96 -12.55 -9.52
N THR A 103 10.45 -11.44 -10.03
CA THR A 103 9.61 -10.35 -10.54
C THR A 103 8.60 -10.79 -11.60
N GLU A 104 8.98 -11.69 -12.52
CA GLU A 104 8.08 -12.22 -13.55
C GLU A 104 6.98 -13.15 -13.02
N GLU A 105 7.17 -13.74 -11.83
CA GLU A 105 6.18 -14.59 -11.15
C GLU A 105 5.12 -13.76 -10.40
N GLN A 106 5.32 -12.45 -10.26
CA GLN A 106 4.43 -11.58 -9.50
C GLN A 106 3.09 -11.43 -10.21
N TYR A 107 2.00 -11.56 -9.45
CA TYR A 107 0.64 -11.42 -9.99
C TYR A 107 0.41 -10.05 -10.65
N LEU A 108 1.08 -9.01 -10.15
CA LEU A 108 1.02 -7.65 -10.68
C LEU A 108 2.19 -7.32 -11.63
N TYR A 109 2.96 -8.30 -12.13
CA TYR A 109 3.98 -8.07 -13.14
C TYR A 109 3.49 -7.23 -14.36
N PRO A 110 2.25 -7.42 -14.88
CA PRO A 110 1.73 -6.55 -15.93
C PRO A 110 1.75 -5.06 -15.57
N GLU A 111 1.55 -4.70 -14.30
CA GLU A 111 1.66 -3.31 -13.85
C GLU A 111 3.11 -2.78 -13.97
N PHE A 112 4.11 -3.64 -13.78
CA PHE A 112 5.52 -3.23 -13.85
C PHE A 112 5.88 -2.92 -15.30
N VAL A 113 5.37 -3.71 -16.24
CA VAL A 113 5.50 -3.47 -17.68
C VAL A 113 4.87 -2.14 -18.08
N LEU A 114 3.69 -1.82 -17.56
CA LEU A 114 3.02 -0.53 -17.82
C LEU A 114 3.81 0.65 -17.26
N ALA A 115 4.31 0.54 -16.03
CA ALA A 115 5.14 1.57 -15.41
C ALA A 115 6.44 1.78 -16.20
N ARG A 116 7.11 0.71 -16.62
CA ARG A 116 8.31 0.77 -17.48
C ARG A 116 8.02 1.48 -18.80
N GLN A 117 6.92 1.11 -19.48
CA GLN A 117 6.53 1.71 -20.75
C GLN A 117 6.24 3.21 -20.61
N LEU A 118 5.58 3.62 -19.52
CA LEU A 118 5.31 5.03 -19.24
C LEU A 118 6.61 5.82 -19.07
N LEU A 119 7.55 5.32 -18.28
CA LEU A 119 8.84 5.99 -18.03
C LEU A 119 9.68 6.09 -19.32
N LEU A 120 9.75 5.00 -20.11
CA LEU A 120 10.45 5.00 -21.39
C LEU A 120 9.85 5.99 -22.39
N LYS A 121 8.51 6.10 -22.43
CA LYS A 121 7.80 7.07 -23.28
C LYS A 121 8.14 8.52 -22.90
N ASP A 122 8.45 8.78 -21.64
CA ASP A 122 8.89 10.09 -21.14
C ASP A 122 10.41 10.31 -21.23
N GLY A 123 11.15 9.37 -21.84
CA GLY A 123 12.59 9.48 -22.05
C GLY A 123 13.44 9.12 -20.83
N VAL A 124 12.85 8.49 -19.81
CA VAL A 124 13.58 7.93 -18.66
C VAL A 124 13.88 6.46 -18.94
N GLU A 125 15.15 6.04 -18.82
CA GLU A 125 15.48 4.63 -18.94
C GLU A 125 14.82 3.87 -17.77
N ALA A 126 14.10 2.78 -18.08
CA ALA A 126 13.44 1.99 -17.07
C ALA A 126 13.64 0.49 -17.31
N VAL A 127 14.01 -0.20 -16.24
CA VAL A 127 14.23 -1.65 -16.22
C VAL A 127 13.38 -2.30 -15.14
N ILE A 128 13.06 -3.57 -15.33
CA ILE A 128 12.37 -4.39 -14.34
C ILE A 128 13.37 -5.49 -13.96
N GLY A 129 13.59 -5.72 -12.67
CA GLY A 129 14.62 -6.66 -12.22
C GLY A 129 14.31 -7.31 -10.90
N ASP A 130 14.91 -8.48 -10.69
CA ASP A 130 14.85 -9.20 -9.43
C ASP A 130 15.78 -8.56 -8.40
N ALA A 131 15.34 -8.45 -7.15
CA ALA A 131 16.16 -7.86 -6.11
C ALA A 131 17.47 -8.64 -5.85
N SER A 132 17.45 -9.97 -6.03
CA SER A 132 18.63 -10.83 -5.87
C SER A 132 19.71 -10.62 -6.95
N GLU A 133 19.36 -9.99 -8.07
CA GLU A 133 20.27 -9.66 -9.16
C GLU A 133 21.00 -8.33 -8.94
N LEU A 134 20.50 -7.50 -8.02
CA LEU A 134 21.14 -6.23 -7.68
C LEU A 134 22.56 -6.44 -7.13
N ARG A 135 23.46 -5.55 -7.54
CA ARG A 135 24.83 -5.49 -7.02
C ARG A 135 25.11 -4.07 -6.52
N TYR A 136 25.79 -3.98 -5.39
CA TYR A 136 26.22 -2.71 -4.83
C TYR A 136 27.73 -2.75 -4.62
N ASP A 137 28.44 -2.02 -5.49
CA ASP A 137 29.90 -1.94 -5.50
C ASP A 137 30.33 -0.55 -5.94
N GLY A 138 31.49 -0.09 -5.44
CA GLY A 138 32.02 1.24 -5.79
C GLY A 138 31.09 2.42 -5.48
N GLY A 139 30.21 2.26 -4.49
CA GLY A 139 29.23 3.29 -4.10
C GLY A 139 28.06 3.44 -5.08
N ARG A 140 27.83 2.48 -5.97
CA ARG A 140 26.78 2.51 -7.00
C ARG A 140 25.96 1.23 -6.96
N LEU A 141 24.63 1.38 -7.01
CA LEU A 141 23.74 0.24 -7.21
C LEU A 141 23.66 -0.06 -8.71
N ARG A 142 23.75 -1.34 -9.09
CA ARG A 142 23.71 -1.78 -10.48
C ARG A 142 22.74 -2.94 -10.68
N LEU A 143 22.16 -3.00 -11.87
CA LEU A 143 21.41 -4.13 -12.42
C LEU A 143 21.92 -4.38 -13.85
N ASP A 144 22.24 -5.62 -14.18
CA ASP A 144 22.86 -6.02 -15.46
C ASP A 144 24.12 -5.22 -15.83
N GLY A 145 24.85 -4.73 -14.82
CA GLY A 145 26.08 -3.97 -14.98
C GLY A 145 25.89 -2.46 -15.08
N ASP A 146 24.70 -1.95 -15.39
CA ASP A 146 24.47 -0.50 -15.44
C ASP A 146 23.91 0.06 -14.12
N GLU A 147 24.30 1.30 -13.84
CA GLU A 147 23.96 2.03 -12.63
C GLU A 147 22.47 2.36 -12.55
N ILE A 148 21.89 2.18 -11.37
CA ILE A 148 20.51 2.53 -11.04
C ILE A 148 20.51 3.80 -10.21
N ASP A 149 19.84 4.84 -10.69
CA ASP A 149 19.73 6.13 -10.00
C ASP A 149 18.57 6.09 -8.97
N LEU A 150 17.46 5.45 -9.33
CA LEU A 150 16.26 5.34 -8.50
C LEU A 150 15.65 3.93 -8.59
N VAL A 151 15.22 3.40 -7.46
CA VAL A 151 14.48 2.13 -7.34
C VAL A 151 13.03 2.42 -6.99
N TYR A 152 12.12 2.09 -7.92
CA TYR A 152 10.70 1.94 -7.62
C TYR A 152 10.51 0.58 -6.93
N ASN A 153 10.48 0.62 -5.61
CA ASN A 153 10.49 -0.54 -4.73
C ASN A 153 9.11 -1.22 -4.70
N ARG A 154 9.01 -2.43 -5.25
CA ARG A 154 7.81 -3.26 -5.20
C ARG A 154 7.89 -4.39 -4.17
N LEU A 155 9.02 -4.50 -3.49
CA LEU A 155 9.23 -5.50 -2.44
C LEU A 155 8.21 -5.34 -1.31
N VAL A 156 7.85 -6.49 -0.75
CA VAL A 156 7.07 -6.55 0.48
C VAL A 156 7.96 -6.60 1.71
N ASP A 157 9.24 -6.96 1.58
CA ASP A 157 10.23 -6.81 2.66
C ASP A 157 10.58 -5.34 2.88
N PHE A 158 9.72 -4.65 3.62
CA PHE A 158 9.84 -3.21 3.85
C PHE A 158 11.06 -2.79 4.67
N ALA A 159 11.72 -3.72 5.36
CA ALA A 159 12.96 -3.45 6.10
C ALA A 159 14.21 -3.84 5.30
N LEU A 160 14.04 -4.50 4.15
CA LEU A 160 15.13 -5.03 3.33
C LEU A 160 16.02 -5.99 4.16
N ASP A 161 15.43 -6.76 5.05
CA ASP A 161 16.12 -7.66 5.97
C ASP A 161 16.57 -8.96 5.28
N GLY A 162 15.85 -9.39 4.25
CA GLY A 162 16.12 -10.58 3.43
C GLY A 162 17.52 -10.59 2.81
N PRO A 163 18.15 -11.78 2.68
CA PRO A 163 19.48 -11.88 2.09
C PRO A 163 19.52 -11.39 0.64
N GLU A 164 18.48 -11.66 -0.15
CA GLU A 164 18.27 -11.15 -1.50
C GLU A 164 18.30 -9.62 -1.59
N HIS A 165 17.94 -8.91 -0.51
CA HIS A 165 17.86 -7.45 -0.47
C HIS A 165 19.16 -6.78 -0.01
N THR A 166 20.23 -7.54 0.24
CA THR A 166 21.45 -7.01 0.86
C THR A 166 22.08 -5.85 0.06
N ALA A 167 22.12 -5.95 -1.27
CA ALA A 167 22.66 -4.90 -2.14
C ALA A 167 21.83 -3.61 -2.04
N LEU A 168 20.49 -3.73 -2.16
CA LEU A 168 19.58 -2.59 -2.06
C LEU A 168 19.63 -1.95 -0.65
N ARG A 169 19.66 -2.78 0.41
CA ARG A 169 19.80 -2.32 1.79
C ARG A 169 21.07 -1.50 1.99
N ALA A 170 22.21 -1.97 1.48
CA ALA A 170 23.48 -1.26 1.58
C ALA A 170 23.45 0.08 0.83
N ALA A 171 22.99 0.07 -0.43
CA ALA A 171 22.86 1.29 -1.24
C ALA A 171 21.91 2.32 -0.61
N TYR A 172 20.80 1.86 -0.02
CA TYR A 172 19.87 2.72 0.71
C TYR A 172 20.52 3.34 1.96
N ARG A 173 21.21 2.55 2.79
CA ARG A 173 21.88 3.04 4.01
C ARG A 173 22.94 4.11 3.70
N ASP A 174 23.65 3.95 2.59
CA ASP A 174 24.65 4.90 2.13
C ASP A 174 24.04 6.13 1.43
N GLY A 175 22.74 6.11 1.13
CA GLY A 175 22.07 7.13 0.34
C GLY A 175 22.50 7.17 -1.13
N ALA A 176 23.14 6.08 -1.61
CA ALA A 176 23.73 5.96 -2.94
C ALA A 176 22.67 5.88 -4.06
N VAL A 177 21.48 5.37 -3.73
CA VAL A 177 20.34 5.27 -4.65
C VAL A 177 19.11 5.92 -4.02
N VAL A 178 18.22 6.49 -4.85
CA VAL A 178 16.90 6.92 -4.37
C VAL A 178 15.99 5.69 -4.30
N VAL A 179 15.39 5.42 -3.15
CA VAL A 179 14.43 4.31 -3.00
C VAL A 179 13.06 4.89 -2.71
N THR A 180 12.04 4.46 -3.46
CA THR A 180 10.67 4.89 -3.21
C THR A 180 9.63 3.80 -3.52
N PRO A 181 8.66 3.56 -2.63
CA PRO A 181 8.72 3.94 -1.22
C PRO A 181 9.86 3.20 -0.50
N ASN A 182 10.42 3.84 0.52
CA ASN A 182 11.55 3.33 1.29
C ASN A 182 11.13 2.83 2.70
N PRO A 183 12.05 2.18 3.44
CA PRO A 183 11.77 1.72 4.81
C PRO A 183 11.26 2.82 5.76
N HIS A 184 11.74 4.06 5.61
CA HIS A 184 11.26 5.20 6.41
C HIS A 184 9.78 5.50 6.12
N ASN A 185 9.38 5.54 4.84
CA ASN A 185 7.97 5.74 4.45
C ASN A 185 7.07 4.65 5.03
N HIS A 186 7.49 3.39 4.98
CA HIS A 186 6.71 2.28 5.54
C HIS A 186 6.54 2.41 7.05
N ALA A 187 7.61 2.75 7.77
CA ALA A 187 7.56 2.96 9.22
C ALA A 187 6.63 4.11 9.62
N LEU A 188 6.61 5.20 8.85
CA LEU A 188 5.75 6.35 9.11
C LEU A 188 4.28 6.08 8.81
N PHE A 189 3.98 5.44 7.69
CA PHE A 189 2.62 5.41 7.15
C PHE A 189 1.93 4.05 7.28
N SER A 190 2.65 2.95 7.00
CA SER A 190 2.03 1.64 6.74
C SER A 190 2.21 0.61 7.84
N SER A 191 3.02 0.90 8.86
CA SER A 191 3.06 0.06 10.06
C SER A 191 1.67 -0.04 10.68
N LYS A 192 1.13 -1.25 10.77
CA LYS A 192 -0.19 -1.52 11.35
C LYS A 192 -0.30 -1.04 12.80
N ARG A 193 0.84 -0.97 13.50
CA ARG A 193 0.93 -0.40 14.85
C ARG A 193 0.53 1.08 14.88
N ASN A 194 0.74 1.83 13.81
CA ASN A 194 0.42 3.26 13.78
C ASN A 194 -1.09 3.50 13.91
N LEU A 195 -1.93 2.57 13.49
CA LEU A 195 -3.38 2.64 13.70
C LEU A 195 -3.77 2.65 15.18
N THR A 196 -2.93 2.14 16.10
CA THR A 196 -3.21 2.26 17.54
C THR A 196 -3.16 3.70 18.03
N LEU A 197 -2.34 4.55 17.39
CA LEU A 197 -2.30 5.98 17.68
C LEU A 197 -3.40 6.74 16.94
N LEU A 198 -3.56 6.44 15.65
CA LEU A 198 -4.48 7.17 14.77
C LEU A 198 -5.96 6.95 15.12
N SER A 199 -6.27 5.86 15.82
CA SER A 199 -7.63 5.54 16.31
C SER A 199 -7.82 5.80 17.80
N ASP A 200 -6.88 6.49 18.46
CA ASP A 200 -6.96 6.80 19.90
C ASP A 200 -7.32 8.26 20.16
N PRO A 201 -8.56 8.57 20.58
CA PRO A 201 -8.97 9.94 20.85
C PRO A 201 -8.03 10.68 21.82
N ALA A 202 -7.52 9.99 22.85
CA ALA A 202 -6.63 10.59 23.84
C ALA A 202 -5.24 10.85 23.24
N ALA A 203 -4.72 9.94 22.40
CA ALA A 203 -3.45 10.19 21.70
C ALA A 203 -3.58 11.34 20.70
N LEU A 204 -4.68 11.40 19.93
CA LEU A 204 -4.95 12.47 18.97
C LEU A 204 -5.08 13.84 19.66
N GLU A 205 -5.69 13.88 20.85
CA GLU A 205 -5.76 15.10 21.68
C GLU A 205 -4.38 15.48 22.22
N ALA A 206 -3.60 14.52 22.71
CA ALA A 206 -2.23 14.76 23.17
C ALA A 206 -1.29 15.24 22.06
N PHE A 207 -1.55 14.89 20.79
CA PHE A 207 -0.84 15.45 19.63
C PHE A 207 -1.26 16.89 19.30
N GLY A 208 -2.28 17.44 19.96
CA GLY A 208 -2.78 18.78 19.70
C GLY A 208 -3.57 18.92 18.39
N LEU A 209 -4.15 17.83 17.88
CA LEU A 209 -4.89 17.88 16.62
C LEU A 209 -6.19 18.69 16.74
N PRO A 210 -6.50 19.58 15.78
CA PRO A 210 -7.76 20.31 15.74
C PRO A 210 -8.97 19.36 15.74
N LEU A 211 -10.09 19.81 16.32
CA LEU A 211 -11.33 19.03 16.40
C LEU A 211 -11.80 18.51 15.04
N GLU A 212 -11.68 19.33 14.00
CA GLU A 212 -12.02 18.94 12.63
C GLU A 212 -11.19 17.74 12.16
N MET A 213 -9.88 17.76 12.37
CA MET A 213 -8.99 16.65 12.01
C MET A 213 -9.31 15.39 12.83
N ARG A 214 -9.55 15.54 14.13
CA ARG A 214 -9.96 14.43 15.00
C ARG A 214 -11.28 13.80 14.54
N SER A 215 -12.22 14.61 14.06
CA SER A 215 -13.51 14.15 13.52
C SER A 215 -13.33 13.35 12.22
N ARG A 216 -12.41 13.77 11.33
CA ARG A 216 -12.06 13.00 10.12
C ARG A 216 -11.41 11.66 10.47
N LEU A 217 -10.54 11.62 11.49
CA LEU A 217 -9.87 10.41 11.95
C LEU A 217 -10.78 9.45 12.74
N ALA A 218 -11.99 9.88 13.14
CA ALA A 218 -12.97 9.02 13.79
C ALA A 218 -13.44 7.85 12.90
N GLY A 219 -13.23 7.95 11.58
CA GLY A 219 -13.44 6.85 10.63
C GLY A 219 -12.41 5.71 10.77
N ILE A 220 -11.31 5.88 11.50
CA ILE A 220 -10.32 4.82 11.72
C ILE A 220 -10.82 3.88 12.82
N PRO A 221 -11.09 2.58 12.54
CA PRO A 221 -11.58 1.66 13.55
C PRO A 221 -10.61 1.53 14.73
N ARG A 222 -11.15 1.52 15.95
CA ARG A 222 -10.37 1.42 17.19
C ARG A 222 -9.39 0.25 17.11
N THR A 223 -8.11 0.53 17.28
CA THR A 223 -7.04 -0.44 17.16
C THR A 223 -6.21 -0.46 18.44
N THR A 224 -5.95 -1.63 18.99
CA THR A 224 -5.15 -1.82 20.20
C THR A 224 -4.10 -2.90 19.99
N LEU A 225 -2.95 -2.76 20.66
CA LEU A 225 -1.95 -3.81 20.67
C LEU A 225 -2.46 -5.01 21.50
N VAL A 226 -2.32 -6.23 20.97
CA VAL A 226 -2.54 -7.44 21.77
C VAL A 226 -1.30 -7.71 22.61
N THR A 227 -1.51 -7.92 23.90
CA THR A 227 -0.47 -8.20 24.90
C THR A 227 -0.93 -9.39 25.75
N PRO A 228 -0.01 -10.09 26.43
CA PRO A 228 -0.39 -11.12 27.40
C PRO A 228 -1.42 -10.62 28.42
N ASP A 229 -1.25 -9.37 28.92
CA ASP A 229 -2.08 -8.78 29.96
C ASP A 229 -3.53 -8.52 29.52
N ASN A 230 -3.74 -8.06 28.28
CA ASN A 230 -5.08 -7.77 27.75
C ASN A 230 -5.69 -8.92 26.95
N SER A 231 -4.98 -10.05 26.82
CA SER A 231 -5.39 -11.18 25.99
C SER A 231 -6.77 -11.73 26.38
N ASN A 232 -7.04 -11.92 27.68
CA ASN A 232 -8.34 -12.44 28.13
C ASN A 232 -9.52 -11.55 27.72
N ALA A 233 -9.38 -10.22 27.84
CA ALA A 233 -10.40 -9.28 27.39
C ALA A 233 -10.56 -9.31 25.86
N ALA A 234 -9.46 -9.29 25.12
CA ALA A 234 -9.46 -9.36 23.67
C ALA A 234 -10.09 -10.67 23.14
N TRP A 235 -9.94 -11.79 23.86
CA TRP A 235 -10.61 -13.06 23.53
C TRP A 235 -12.13 -12.98 23.70
N GLN A 236 -12.60 -12.33 24.76
CA GLN A 236 -14.04 -12.19 25.03
C GLN A 236 -14.73 -11.34 23.97
N SER A 237 -14.11 -10.23 23.56
CA SER A 237 -14.61 -9.32 22.53
C SER A 237 -14.20 -9.70 21.10
N ARG A 238 -13.53 -10.84 20.91
CA ARG A 238 -12.88 -11.17 19.63
C ARG A 238 -13.81 -11.15 18.42
N LYS A 239 -15.09 -11.48 18.59
CA LYS A 239 -16.03 -11.61 17.46
C LYS A 239 -16.20 -10.28 16.70
N ASP A 240 -15.99 -9.18 17.39
CA ASP A 240 -16.10 -7.82 16.88
C ASP A 240 -14.73 -7.25 16.47
N MET A 241 -13.71 -8.11 16.36
CA MET A 241 -12.32 -7.73 16.11
C MET A 241 -11.75 -8.43 14.89
N PHE A 242 -10.73 -7.80 14.34
CA PHE A 242 -9.90 -8.28 13.26
C PHE A 242 -8.44 -8.21 13.68
N PHE A 243 -7.77 -9.35 13.71
CA PHE A 243 -6.41 -9.49 14.22
C PHE A 243 -5.41 -9.45 13.08
N LYS A 244 -4.42 -8.57 13.16
CA LYS A 244 -3.39 -8.39 12.15
C LYS A 244 -2.00 -8.45 12.79
N PRO A 245 -1.04 -9.21 12.25
CA PRO A 245 0.30 -9.26 12.80
C PRO A 245 1.01 -7.91 12.58
N LEU A 246 1.92 -7.55 13.48
CA LEU A 246 2.73 -6.33 13.37
C LEU A 246 3.71 -6.38 12.19
N SER A 247 4.26 -7.56 11.95
CA SER A 247 5.16 -7.89 10.86
C SER A 247 4.56 -9.01 10.03
N GLY A 248 4.73 -8.94 8.71
CA GLY A 248 4.21 -9.94 7.78
C GLY A 248 3.59 -9.35 6.54
N HIS A 249 3.72 -10.07 5.43
CA HIS A 249 3.35 -9.63 4.09
C HIS A 249 2.06 -10.29 3.61
N GLY A 250 1.30 -9.59 2.77
CA GLY A 250 0.27 -10.19 1.91
C GLY A 250 -0.89 -10.89 2.62
N SER A 251 -1.52 -10.26 3.61
CA SER A 251 -2.69 -10.81 4.34
C SER A 251 -2.44 -12.17 5.05
N LYS A 252 -1.19 -12.62 5.14
CA LYS A 252 -0.84 -13.85 5.86
C LYS A 252 -1.05 -13.65 7.36
N ALA A 253 -1.59 -14.68 8.02
CA ALA A 253 -1.91 -14.69 9.45
C ALA A 253 -2.83 -13.53 9.91
N VAL A 254 -3.71 -13.07 9.03
CA VAL A 254 -4.76 -12.11 9.37
C VAL A 254 -6.05 -12.88 9.67
N TYR A 255 -6.72 -12.54 10.77
CA TYR A 255 -7.86 -13.31 11.24
C TYR A 255 -9.07 -12.45 11.59
N ARG A 256 -10.22 -12.80 11.01
CA ARG A 256 -11.52 -12.35 11.54
C ARG A 256 -11.79 -13.06 12.86
N GLY A 257 -12.05 -12.31 13.92
CA GLY A 257 -12.02 -12.87 15.28
C GLY A 257 -13.13 -13.86 15.61
N ASP A 258 -14.28 -13.80 14.92
CA ASP A 258 -15.33 -14.82 14.99
C ASP A 258 -14.90 -16.19 14.38
N LYS A 259 -13.85 -16.19 13.56
CA LYS A 259 -13.27 -17.37 12.91
C LYS A 259 -11.94 -17.81 13.54
N VAL A 260 -11.50 -17.18 14.63
CA VAL A 260 -10.25 -17.55 15.32
C VAL A 260 -10.46 -18.82 16.14
N THR A 261 -9.60 -19.81 15.91
CA THR A 261 -9.54 -21.04 16.71
C THR A 261 -8.71 -20.85 17.98
N LYS A 262 -8.85 -21.75 18.96
CA LYS A 262 -8.05 -21.69 20.20
C LYS A 262 -6.54 -21.82 19.94
N GLY A 263 -6.13 -22.60 18.94
CA GLY A 263 -4.72 -22.77 18.58
C GLY A 263 -4.12 -21.47 18.05
N VAL A 264 -4.77 -20.86 17.06
CA VAL A 264 -4.38 -19.54 16.52
C VAL A 264 -4.40 -18.48 17.62
N TRP A 265 -5.39 -18.53 18.50
CA TRP A 265 -5.46 -17.58 19.62
C TRP A 265 -4.25 -17.67 20.56
N ALA A 266 -3.73 -18.87 20.85
CA ALA A 266 -2.54 -19.03 21.68
C ALA A 266 -1.31 -18.34 21.07
N GLU A 267 -1.26 -18.18 19.75
CA GLU A 267 -0.22 -17.40 19.07
C GLU A 267 -0.47 -15.90 19.22
N ILE A 268 -1.70 -15.45 18.91
CA ILE A 268 -2.10 -14.04 19.02
C ILE A 268 -1.92 -13.50 20.44
N ALA A 269 -2.29 -14.30 21.46
CA ALA A 269 -2.24 -13.92 22.86
C ALA A 269 -0.81 -13.69 23.40
N ARG A 270 0.22 -14.22 22.72
CA ARG A 270 1.62 -13.94 23.05
C ARG A 270 2.06 -12.52 22.63
N GLY A 271 1.24 -11.81 21.87
CA GLY A 271 1.54 -10.49 21.33
C GLY A 271 2.06 -10.55 19.89
N GLY A 272 2.56 -9.42 19.38
CA GLY A 272 2.96 -9.31 17.97
C GLY A 272 1.78 -9.08 17.02
N TYR A 273 0.59 -8.79 17.54
CA TYR A 273 -0.63 -8.49 16.79
C TYR A 273 -1.25 -7.17 17.25
N VAL A 274 -1.95 -6.50 16.33
CA VAL A 274 -3.00 -5.53 16.67
C VAL A 274 -4.38 -6.20 16.57
N ALA A 275 -5.28 -5.81 17.47
CA ALA A 275 -6.71 -6.05 17.37
C ALA A 275 -7.37 -4.75 16.90
N GLN A 276 -7.98 -4.77 15.74
CA GLN A 276 -8.74 -3.65 15.18
C GLN A 276 -10.23 -3.98 15.24
N ALA A 277 -11.07 -3.03 15.64
CA ALA A 277 -12.51 -3.16 15.58
C ALA A 277 -12.95 -3.54 14.15
N PHE A 278 -13.83 -4.51 14.03
CA PHE A 278 -14.24 -5.04 12.74
C PHE A 278 -15.08 -4.00 11.98
N ALA A 279 -14.54 -3.52 10.85
CA ALA A 279 -15.28 -2.74 9.88
C ALA A 279 -15.88 -3.68 8.82
N THR A 280 -17.20 -3.70 8.69
CA THR A 280 -17.87 -4.57 7.71
C THR A 280 -17.58 -4.08 6.29
N PRO A 281 -17.07 -4.94 5.39
CA PRO A 281 -16.89 -4.56 4.00
C PRO A 281 -18.25 -4.34 3.33
N GLY A 282 -18.31 -3.30 2.50
CA GLY A 282 -19.42 -3.12 1.57
C GLY A 282 -19.53 -4.31 0.61
N GLN A 283 -20.67 -4.44 -0.05
CA GLN A 283 -20.89 -5.49 -1.05
C GLN A 283 -21.38 -4.89 -2.36
N ARG A 284 -20.97 -5.54 -3.46
CA ARG A 284 -21.44 -5.24 -4.81
C ARG A 284 -21.98 -6.51 -5.44
N MET A 285 -23.17 -6.43 -6.01
CA MET A 285 -23.68 -7.48 -6.89
C MET A 285 -22.98 -7.37 -8.24
N ILE A 286 -22.41 -8.47 -8.70
CA ILE A 286 -21.80 -8.60 -10.01
C ILE A 286 -22.34 -9.83 -10.72
N GLU A 287 -22.27 -9.86 -12.05
CA GLU A 287 -22.62 -11.04 -12.83
C GLU A 287 -21.41 -11.97 -12.96
N ILE A 288 -21.61 -13.25 -12.66
CA ILE A 288 -20.61 -14.31 -12.82
C ILE A 288 -21.32 -15.46 -13.51
N ASP A 289 -20.86 -15.84 -14.69
CA ASP A 289 -21.45 -16.91 -15.50
C ASP A 289 -22.97 -16.75 -15.70
N GLY A 290 -23.43 -15.51 -15.94
CA GLY A 290 -24.84 -15.17 -16.14
C GLY A 290 -25.69 -15.11 -14.86
N ALA A 291 -25.09 -15.30 -13.68
CA ALA A 291 -25.79 -15.27 -12.40
C ALA A 291 -25.32 -14.08 -11.53
N PRO A 292 -26.24 -13.31 -10.92
CA PRO A 292 -25.89 -12.30 -9.92
C PRO A 292 -25.27 -12.94 -8.67
N ALA A 293 -24.07 -12.51 -8.31
CA ALA A 293 -23.36 -12.95 -7.12
C ALA A 293 -22.78 -11.77 -6.34
N PRO A 294 -22.86 -11.77 -4.99
CA PRO A 294 -22.26 -10.72 -4.19
C PRO A 294 -20.73 -10.88 -4.14
N ARG A 295 -20.01 -9.76 -4.22
CA ARG A 295 -18.60 -9.65 -3.84
C ARG A 295 -18.43 -8.61 -2.77
N LYS A 296 -17.49 -8.87 -1.86
CA LYS A 296 -17.05 -7.84 -0.93
C LYS A 296 -16.29 -6.78 -1.70
N MET A 297 -16.41 -5.56 -1.22
CA MET A 297 -15.80 -4.40 -1.83
C MET A 297 -15.10 -3.58 -0.75
N ASP A 298 -13.90 -3.13 -1.10
CA ASP A 298 -13.25 -2.00 -0.45
C ASP A 298 -12.89 -0.96 -1.51
N VAL A 299 -12.59 0.26 -1.09
CA VAL A 299 -12.14 1.36 -1.96
C VAL A 299 -10.71 1.73 -1.58
N ARG A 300 -9.83 1.77 -2.56
CA ARG A 300 -8.46 2.25 -2.43
C ARG A 300 -8.33 3.62 -3.06
N LEU A 301 -7.78 4.57 -2.30
CA LEU A 301 -7.25 5.83 -2.83
C LEU A 301 -5.75 5.65 -3.07
N TYR A 302 -5.32 5.80 -4.32
CA TYR A 302 -3.91 5.91 -4.66
C TYR A 302 -3.50 7.37 -4.52
N THR A 303 -2.39 7.63 -3.84
CA THR A 303 -1.98 8.98 -3.46
C THR A 303 -0.48 9.19 -3.63
N TYR A 304 -0.09 10.46 -3.78
CA TYR A 304 1.28 10.94 -3.66
C TYR A 304 1.27 12.29 -2.96
N ASP A 305 2.11 12.46 -1.94
CA ASP A 305 2.22 13.70 -1.14
C ASP A 305 0.87 14.27 -0.67
N GLY A 306 -0.02 13.39 -0.22
CA GLY A 306 -1.38 13.73 0.23
C GLY A 306 -2.39 14.05 -0.89
N GLN A 307 -1.96 14.06 -2.16
CA GLN A 307 -2.84 14.24 -3.31
C GLN A 307 -3.35 12.91 -3.84
N VAL A 308 -4.64 12.83 -4.17
CA VAL A 308 -5.25 11.63 -4.77
C VAL A 308 -4.90 11.56 -6.25
N LEU A 309 -4.23 10.48 -6.66
CA LEU A 309 -3.91 10.17 -8.06
C LEU A 309 -5.06 9.47 -8.78
N LEU A 310 -5.75 8.53 -8.11
CA LEU A 310 -7.00 7.92 -8.57
C LEU A 310 -7.66 7.15 -7.43
N ALA A 311 -8.94 6.78 -7.61
CA ALA A 311 -9.63 5.83 -6.75
C ALA A 311 -10.00 4.55 -7.50
N ALA A 312 -9.96 3.41 -6.81
CA ALA A 312 -10.40 2.14 -7.36
C ALA A 312 -11.14 1.34 -6.29
N ALA A 313 -12.22 0.66 -6.68
CA ALA A 313 -12.82 -0.38 -5.88
C ALA A 313 -12.09 -1.71 -6.11
N ARG A 314 -11.97 -2.52 -5.07
CA ARG A 314 -11.41 -3.87 -5.14
C ARG A 314 -12.50 -4.86 -4.74
N LEU A 315 -12.85 -5.73 -5.66
CA LEU A 315 -13.84 -6.79 -5.48
C LEU A 315 -13.13 -8.08 -5.10
N TYR A 316 -13.65 -8.77 -4.08
CA TYR A 316 -13.04 -10.00 -3.60
C TYR A 316 -14.04 -10.92 -2.90
N GLN A 317 -13.61 -12.17 -2.71
CA GLN A 317 -14.29 -13.16 -1.87
C GLN A 317 -13.32 -13.68 -0.81
N GLY A 318 -13.80 -13.96 0.40
CA GLY A 318 -12.97 -14.45 1.51
C GLY A 318 -12.82 -13.45 2.65
N GLN A 319 -11.80 -13.62 3.49
CA GLN A 319 -11.55 -12.73 4.64
C GLN A 319 -10.81 -11.45 4.26
N THR A 320 -9.91 -11.54 3.29
CA THR A 320 -9.03 -10.45 2.85
C THR A 320 -9.11 -10.26 1.35
N THR A 321 -8.77 -9.06 0.90
CA THR A 321 -8.79 -8.68 -0.52
C THR A 321 -7.81 -9.54 -1.31
N ASN A 322 -8.35 -10.26 -2.30
CA ASN A 322 -7.58 -11.09 -3.21
C ASN A 322 -8.24 -11.07 -4.60
N PHE A 323 -7.45 -11.18 -5.65
CA PHE A 323 -7.91 -11.12 -7.05
C PHE A 323 -7.88 -12.48 -7.74
N ARG A 324 -7.88 -13.56 -6.97
CA ARG A 324 -7.74 -14.94 -7.48
C ARG A 324 -9.06 -15.70 -7.56
N THR A 325 -10.15 -15.11 -7.08
CA THR A 325 -11.48 -15.72 -7.12
C THR A 325 -12.28 -15.19 -8.32
N PRO A 326 -13.20 -15.98 -8.90
CA PRO A 326 -14.11 -15.50 -9.93
C PRO A 326 -14.84 -14.23 -9.50
N GLY A 327 -14.89 -13.23 -10.39
CA GLY A 327 -15.47 -11.92 -10.11
C GLY A 327 -14.69 -11.07 -9.10
N GLY A 328 -13.49 -11.51 -8.69
CA GLY A 328 -12.54 -10.68 -7.95
C GLY A 328 -11.67 -9.86 -8.91
N GLY A 329 -11.30 -8.65 -8.51
CA GLY A 329 -10.51 -7.75 -9.35
C GLY A 329 -10.73 -6.29 -9.01
N PHE A 330 -10.32 -5.42 -9.93
CA PHE A 330 -10.55 -3.99 -9.82
C PHE A 330 -11.87 -3.57 -10.46
N ALA A 331 -12.48 -2.52 -9.90
CA ALA A 331 -13.67 -1.88 -10.41
C ALA A 331 -13.54 -0.35 -10.27
N PRO A 332 -14.16 0.44 -11.17
CA PRO A 332 -14.14 1.89 -11.06
C PRO A 332 -14.93 2.38 -9.85
N VAL A 333 -14.54 3.53 -9.33
CA VAL A 333 -15.34 4.30 -8.37
C VAL A 333 -15.98 5.47 -9.10
N LEU A 334 -17.30 5.54 -9.06
CA LEU A 334 -18.11 6.58 -9.69
C LEU A 334 -18.83 7.39 -8.60
N ILE A 335 -18.70 8.71 -8.63
CA ILE A 335 -19.51 9.65 -7.84
C ILE A 335 -20.76 9.96 -8.66
N VAL A 336 -21.92 9.80 -8.04
CA VAL A 336 -23.23 10.08 -8.61
C VAL A 336 -23.79 11.36 -8.03
#